data_AF-A0A8T6WPN1-F1
#
_entry.id   AF-A0A8T6WPN1-F1
#
_cell.length_a   1.000
_cell.length_b   1.000
_cell.length_c   1.000
_cell.angle_alpha   90.00
_cell.angle_beta   90.00
_cell.angle_gamma   90.00
#
_symmetry.space_group_name_H-M   'P 1'
#
loop_
_entity.id
_entity.type
_entity.pdbx_description
1 polymer ?
#
loop_
_entity_poly.entity_id
_entity_poly.type
_entity_poly.pdbx_seq_one_letter_code
_entity_poly.pdbx_strand_id
1 'polypeptide(L)'
;MSKRFWNPANSISLGRIPFLFGIVALILLPPLESVFYQRIAVVLIAILFLLDQVDGYVARKTGSTTKIGAMVDIMVDRIVELILWVTVAFVGYAPVWVPFVFISRGLITDTIRSEVYRKGLTPYEMIQSKVGKIIVSSHISRGIYAVLKAFTFCYVLAVPAFGVPEIWAPILVYASTIYCIVRGIPVIADARHVFSEEKIE
;
A
#
# COMPACT_ATOMS: atom_id res chain seq x y z
N MET A 1 -30.96 -0.99 1.20
CA MET A 1 -30.13 -0.15 0.30
C MET A 1 -29.22 -1.05 -0.51
N SER A 2 -29.24 -0.94 -1.85
CA SER A 2 -28.71 -1.98 -2.73
C SER A 2 -27.20 -2.18 -2.57
N LYS A 3 -26.81 -3.45 -2.41
CA LYS A 3 -25.42 -3.93 -2.43
C LYS A 3 -24.87 -3.85 -3.85
N ARG A 4 -24.75 -2.64 -4.42
CA ARG A 4 -24.25 -2.48 -5.79
C ARG A 4 -22.72 -2.46 -5.76
N PHE A 5 -22.11 -3.44 -6.43
CA PHE A 5 -20.66 -3.50 -6.62
C PHE A 5 -20.13 -2.22 -7.28
N TRP A 6 -20.86 -1.70 -8.26
CA TRP A 6 -20.57 -0.45 -8.94
C TRP A 6 -21.15 0.73 -8.15
N ASN A 7 -20.25 1.54 -7.60
CA ASN A 7 -20.53 2.84 -6.98
C ASN A 7 -19.35 3.79 -7.28
N PRO A 8 -19.52 5.12 -7.11
CA PRO A 8 -18.48 6.08 -7.46
C PRO A 8 -17.14 5.84 -6.76
N ALA A 9 -17.15 5.42 -5.49
CA ALA A 9 -15.92 5.14 -4.74
C ALA A 9 -15.17 3.93 -5.33
N ASN A 10 -15.85 2.81 -5.55
CA ASN A 10 -15.24 1.61 -6.12
C ASN A 10 -14.71 1.83 -7.55
N SER A 11 -15.39 2.67 -8.35
CA SER A 11 -14.90 3.04 -9.69
C SER A 11 -13.62 3.87 -9.63
N ILE A 12 -13.49 4.79 -8.65
CA ILE A 12 -12.26 5.55 -8.43
C ILE A 12 -11.14 4.61 -7.99
N SER A 13 -11.39 3.73 -7.01
CA SER A 13 -10.38 2.77 -6.54
C SER A 13 -9.90 1.87 -7.68
N LEU A 14 -10.81 1.24 -8.43
CA LEU A 14 -10.44 0.38 -9.56
C LEU A 14 -9.74 1.15 -10.69
N GLY A 15 -10.12 2.41 -10.92
CA GLY A 15 -9.49 3.29 -11.89
C GLY A 15 -8.01 3.58 -11.60
N ARG A 16 -7.56 3.43 -10.34
CA ARG A 16 -6.14 3.57 -9.96
C ARG A 16 -5.25 2.52 -10.62
N ILE A 17 -5.77 1.34 -10.96
CA ILE A 17 -4.98 0.26 -11.59
C ILE A 17 -4.52 0.65 -13.01
N PRO A 18 -5.40 0.93 -14.00
CA PRO A 18 -4.97 1.35 -15.32
C PRO A 18 -4.19 2.68 -15.27
N PHE A 19 -4.55 3.58 -14.34
CA PHE A 19 -3.80 4.82 -14.13
C PHE A 19 -2.35 4.55 -13.70
N LEU A 20 -2.13 3.66 -12.73
CA LEU A 20 -0.81 3.18 -12.32
C LEU A 20 -0.03 2.57 -13.49
N PHE A 21 -0.64 1.70 -14.30
CA PHE A 21 0.04 1.13 -15.46
C PHE A 21 0.45 2.20 -16.48
N GLY A 22 -0.37 3.24 -16.68
CA GLY A 22 0.00 4.40 -17.48
C GLY A 22 1.23 5.13 -16.94
N ILE A 23 1.30 5.33 -15.62
CA ILE A 23 2.48 5.92 -14.96
C ILE A 23 3.71 5.04 -15.16
N VAL A 24 3.61 3.74 -14.92
CA VAL A 24 4.71 2.80 -15.10
C VAL A 24 5.19 2.77 -16.55
N ALA A 25 4.28 2.86 -17.51
CA ALA A 25 4.63 2.96 -18.92
C ALA A 25 5.42 4.24 -19.24
N LEU A 26 5.06 5.39 -18.65
CA LEU A 26 5.84 6.62 -18.79
C LEU A 26 7.26 6.51 -18.21
N ILE A 27 7.44 5.69 -17.16
CA ILE A 27 8.74 5.50 -16.50
C ILE A 27 9.61 4.49 -17.24
N LEU A 28 9.02 3.39 -17.74
CA LEU A 28 9.77 2.21 -18.18
C LEU A 28 9.83 2.01 -19.70
N LEU A 29 8.96 2.65 -20.50
CA LEU A 29 9.00 2.46 -21.94
C LEU A 29 10.13 3.29 -22.56
N PRO A 30 11.08 2.69 -23.30
CA PRO A 30 12.22 3.41 -23.88
C PRO A 30 11.83 4.63 -24.73
N PRO A 31 10.76 4.61 -25.57
CA PRO A 31 10.34 5.80 -26.31
C PRO A 31 9.86 6.95 -25.42
N LEU A 32 9.50 6.67 -24.17
CA LEU A 32 8.99 7.62 -23.19
C LEU A 32 10.02 7.93 -22.10
N GLU A 33 11.24 7.39 -22.20
CA GLU A 33 12.32 7.60 -21.25
C GLU A 33 12.98 8.98 -21.46
N SER A 34 12.18 10.04 -21.29
CA SER A 34 12.62 11.42 -21.32
C SER A 34 12.36 12.09 -19.98
N VAL A 35 13.20 13.06 -19.62
CA VAL A 35 13.03 13.88 -18.41
C VAL A 35 11.64 14.52 -18.36
N PHE A 36 11.08 14.90 -19.52
CA PHE A 36 9.73 15.46 -19.61
C PHE A 36 8.66 14.48 -19.10
N TYR A 37 8.69 13.23 -19.56
CA TYR A 37 7.72 12.20 -19.13
C TYR A 37 7.96 11.76 -17.69
N GLN A 38 9.21 11.73 -17.21
CA GLN A 38 9.51 11.45 -15.80
C GLN A 38 8.91 12.52 -14.88
N ARG A 39 8.98 13.80 -15.24
CA ARG A 39 8.33 14.88 -14.48
C ARG A 39 6.81 14.73 -14.44
N ILE A 40 6.20 14.34 -15.57
CA ILE A 40 4.78 14.02 -15.62
C ILE A 40 4.47 12.84 -14.70
N ALA A 41 5.28 11.77 -14.73
CA ALA A 41 5.08 10.59 -13.89
C ALA A 41 5.12 10.93 -12.39
N VAL A 42 6.02 11.81 -11.94
CA VAL A 42 6.06 12.29 -10.54
C VAL A 42 4.75 12.97 -10.14
N VAL A 43 4.22 13.85 -11.00
CA VAL A 43 2.93 14.53 -10.75
C VAL A 43 1.78 13.51 -10.71
N LEU A 44 1.77 12.55 -11.64
CA LEU A 44 0.74 11.52 -11.68
C LEU A 44 0.81 10.55 -10.50
N ILE A 45 2.00 10.23 -9.98
CA ILE A 45 2.19 9.45 -8.74
C ILE A 45 1.56 10.19 -7.56
N ALA A 46 1.81 11.49 -7.44
CA ALA A 46 1.20 12.30 -6.38
C ALA A 46 -0.34 12.27 -6.49
N ILE A 47 -0.88 12.42 -7.71
CA ILE A 47 -2.33 12.28 -7.97
C ILE A 47 -2.84 10.89 -7.62
N LEU A 48 -2.10 9.81 -7.95
CA LEU A 48 -2.47 8.43 -7.63
C LEU A 48 -2.66 8.22 -6.12
N PHE A 49 -1.77 8.78 -5.29
CA PHE A 49 -1.91 8.76 -3.83
C PHE A 49 -3.01 9.68 -3.30
N LEU A 50 -3.35 10.75 -4.01
CA LEU A 50 -4.49 11.60 -3.65
C LEU A 50 -5.83 10.90 -3.97
N LEU A 51 -5.91 10.16 -5.09
CA LEU A 51 -7.12 9.43 -5.47
C LEU A 51 -7.55 8.40 -4.43
N ASP A 52 -6.59 7.78 -3.73
CA ASP A 52 -6.78 6.88 -2.58
C ASP A 52 -7.46 7.53 -1.36
N GLN A 53 -7.33 8.86 -1.21
CA GLN A 53 -8.06 9.56 -0.16
C GLN A 53 -9.44 10.01 -0.63
N VAL A 54 -9.58 10.24 -1.94
CA VAL A 54 -10.81 10.74 -2.55
C VAL A 54 -11.88 9.65 -2.58
N ASP A 55 -11.57 8.41 -2.96
CA ASP A 55 -12.54 7.30 -2.94
C ASP A 55 -13.08 7.04 -1.51
N GLY A 56 -12.22 7.07 -0.49
CA GLY A 56 -12.59 6.95 0.91
C GLY A 56 -13.47 8.11 1.39
N TYR A 57 -13.19 9.35 0.95
CA TYR A 57 -14.05 10.50 1.23
C TYR A 57 -15.42 10.37 0.56
N VAL A 58 -15.44 10.00 -0.72
CA VAL A 58 -16.67 9.79 -1.50
C VAL A 58 -17.52 8.70 -0.86
N ALA A 59 -16.93 7.55 -0.48
CA ALA A 59 -17.65 6.45 0.14
C ALA A 59 -18.37 6.86 1.45
N ARG A 60 -17.69 7.66 2.30
CA ARG A 60 -18.27 8.19 3.54
C ARG A 60 -19.38 9.20 3.27
N LYS A 61 -19.18 10.09 2.30
CA LYS A 61 -20.15 11.14 1.95
C LYS A 61 -21.41 10.58 1.28
N THR A 62 -21.27 9.55 0.46
CA THR A 62 -22.39 8.93 -0.28
C THR A 62 -23.03 7.76 0.46
N GLY A 63 -22.60 7.46 1.70
CA GLY A 63 -23.09 6.31 2.46
C GLY A 63 -22.90 4.97 1.75
N SER A 64 -21.92 4.88 0.85
CA SER A 64 -21.69 3.72 -0.04
C SER A 64 -20.64 2.75 0.51
N THR A 65 -20.35 2.80 1.81
CA THR A 65 -19.41 1.90 2.48
C THR A 65 -19.94 0.47 2.46
N THR A 66 -19.25 -0.44 1.77
CA THR A 66 -19.63 -1.86 1.68
C THR A 66 -18.45 -2.76 2.02
N LYS A 67 -18.73 -3.99 2.49
CA LYS A 67 -17.68 -5.00 2.75
C LYS A 67 -16.85 -5.31 1.49
N ILE A 68 -17.51 -5.39 0.33
CA ILE A 68 -16.84 -5.64 -0.95
C ILE A 68 -15.97 -4.44 -1.35
N GLY A 69 -16.47 -3.21 -1.19
CA GLY A 69 -15.68 -2.00 -1.46
C GLY A 69 -14.41 -1.95 -0.61
N ALA A 70 -14.49 -2.27 0.68
CA ALA A 70 -13.31 -2.34 1.54
C ALA A 70 -12.30 -3.43 1.11
N MET A 71 -12.77 -4.56 0.57
CA MET A 71 -11.89 -5.59 0.02
C MET A 71 -11.20 -5.11 -1.28
N VAL A 72 -11.93 -4.43 -2.16
CA VAL A 72 -11.39 -3.85 -3.40
C VAL A 72 -10.32 -2.80 -3.08
N ASP A 73 -10.58 -1.95 -2.09
CA ASP A 73 -9.65 -0.92 -1.61
C ASP A 73 -8.31 -1.55 -1.15
N ILE A 74 -8.37 -2.54 -0.25
CA ILE A 74 -7.19 -3.29 0.22
C ILE A 74 -6.43 -3.95 -0.95
N MET A 75 -7.16 -4.52 -1.91
CA MET A 75 -6.57 -5.18 -3.08
C MET A 75 -5.86 -4.18 -3.99
N VAL A 76 -6.50 -3.06 -4.32
CA VAL A 76 -5.93 -2.00 -5.17
C VAL A 76 -4.69 -1.40 -4.50
N ASP A 77 -4.76 -1.12 -3.20
CA ASP A 77 -3.62 -0.61 -2.44
C ASP A 77 -2.43 -1.55 -2.47
N ARG A 78 -2.67 -2.85 -2.36
CA ARG A 78 -1.62 -3.86 -2.47
C ARG A 78 -1.00 -3.87 -3.87
N ILE A 79 -1.83 -3.82 -4.92
CA ILE A 79 -1.35 -3.76 -6.30
C ILE A 79 -0.48 -2.53 -6.53
N VAL A 80 -0.96 -1.35 -6.11
CA VAL A 80 -0.21 -0.08 -6.21
C VAL A 80 1.11 -0.16 -5.45
N GLU A 81 1.10 -0.62 -4.19
CA GLU A 81 2.31 -0.74 -3.38
C GLU A 81 3.35 -1.67 -4.03
N LEU A 82 2.94 -2.85 -4.49
CA LEU A 82 3.87 -3.84 -5.02
C LEU A 82 4.46 -3.43 -6.37
N ILE A 83 3.63 -2.94 -7.28
CA ILE A 83 4.10 -2.49 -8.59
C ILE A 83 5.09 -1.35 -8.43
N LEU A 84 4.79 -0.35 -7.59
CA LEU A 84 5.70 0.80 -7.41
C LEU A 84 7.04 0.39 -6.79
N TRP A 85 7.07 -0.53 -5.82
CA TRP A 85 8.34 -1.03 -5.27
C TRP A 85 9.17 -1.78 -6.30
N VAL A 86 8.52 -2.60 -7.14
CA VAL A 86 9.20 -3.28 -8.26
C VAL A 86 9.72 -2.27 -9.28
N THR A 87 8.92 -1.26 -9.65
CA THR A 87 9.34 -0.18 -10.55
C THR A 87 10.55 0.57 -9.99
N VAL A 88 10.51 0.98 -8.71
CA VAL A 88 11.62 1.68 -8.04
C VAL A 88 12.89 0.84 -8.00
N ALA A 89 12.77 -0.47 -7.75
CA ALA A 89 13.92 -1.37 -7.79
C ALA A 89 14.47 -1.54 -9.22
N PHE A 90 13.58 -1.63 -10.21
CA PHE A 90 13.97 -1.76 -11.62
C PHE A 90 14.75 -0.53 -12.12
N VAL A 91 14.33 0.68 -11.74
CA VAL A 91 15.05 1.92 -12.10
C VAL A 91 16.31 2.18 -11.24
N GLY A 92 16.66 1.27 -10.33
CA GLY A 92 17.91 1.31 -9.58
C GLY A 92 17.89 2.07 -8.25
N TYR A 93 16.75 2.63 -7.82
CA TYR A 93 16.67 3.42 -6.59
C TYR A 93 16.33 2.61 -5.33
N ALA A 94 16.08 1.30 -5.47
CA ALA A 94 16.02 0.38 -4.35
C ALA A 94 16.69 -0.95 -4.70
N PRO A 95 17.37 -1.60 -3.74
CA PRO A 95 17.88 -2.94 -3.97
C PRO A 95 16.71 -3.94 -4.08
N VAL A 96 16.89 -4.98 -4.90
CA VAL A 96 15.83 -5.95 -5.26
C VAL A 96 15.24 -6.68 -4.05
N TRP A 97 15.96 -6.78 -2.93
CA TRP A 97 15.42 -7.39 -1.71
C TRP A 97 14.29 -6.54 -1.07
N VAL A 98 14.22 -5.23 -1.33
CA VAL A 98 13.16 -4.36 -0.80
C VAL A 98 11.77 -4.79 -1.28
N PRO A 99 11.46 -4.87 -2.59
CA PRO A 99 10.16 -5.36 -3.03
C PRO A 99 9.84 -6.75 -2.50
N PHE A 100 10.82 -7.66 -2.36
CA PHE A 100 10.60 -8.97 -1.75
C PHE A 100 10.14 -8.89 -0.30
N VAL A 101 10.64 -7.94 0.49
CA VAL A 101 10.14 -7.69 1.85
C VAL A 101 8.68 -7.25 1.83
N PHE A 102 8.29 -6.34 0.94
CA PHE A 102 6.90 -5.88 0.85
C PHE A 102 5.95 -6.98 0.36
N ILE A 103 6.38 -7.81 -0.60
CA ILE A 103 5.62 -8.97 -1.09
C ILE A 103 5.44 -9.98 0.04
N SER A 104 6.54 -10.46 0.64
CA SER A 104 6.50 -11.49 1.68
C SER A 104 5.72 -11.04 2.91
N ARG A 105 6.03 -9.85 3.46
CA ARG A 105 5.29 -9.29 4.60
C ARG A 105 3.83 -9.12 4.27
N GLY A 106 3.52 -8.56 3.09
CA GLY A 106 2.15 -8.36 2.61
C GLY A 106 1.35 -9.65 2.62
N LEU A 107 1.83 -10.67 1.90
CA LEU A 107 1.19 -11.97 1.78
C LEU A 107 0.98 -12.63 3.16
N ILE A 108 2.02 -12.68 4.00
CA ILE A 108 1.90 -13.26 5.35
C ILE A 108 0.81 -12.53 6.16
N THR A 109 0.84 -11.20 6.19
CA THR A 109 -0.15 -10.44 6.96
C THR A 109 -1.56 -10.56 6.40
N ASP A 110 -1.71 -10.65 5.08
CA ASP A 110 -3.02 -10.74 4.43
C ASP A 110 -3.63 -12.13 4.64
N THR A 111 -2.83 -13.21 4.56
CA THR A 111 -3.27 -14.59 4.87
C THR A 111 -3.72 -14.74 6.32
N ILE A 112 -2.93 -14.25 7.28
CA ILE A 112 -3.31 -14.29 8.70
C ILE A 112 -4.64 -13.56 8.90
N ARG A 113 -4.78 -12.36 8.32
CA ARG A 113 -6.00 -11.56 8.47
C ARG A 113 -7.21 -12.20 7.81
N SER A 114 -7.07 -12.82 6.62
CA SER A 114 -8.18 -13.51 5.96
C SER A 114 -8.73 -14.65 6.81
N GLU A 115 -7.85 -15.33 7.53
CA GLU A 115 -8.24 -16.44 8.39
C GLU A 115 -8.88 -15.96 9.70
N VAL A 116 -8.38 -14.86 10.28
CA VAL A 116 -9.03 -14.17 11.41
C VAL A 116 -10.47 -13.76 11.04
N TYR A 117 -10.67 -13.21 9.84
CA TYR A 117 -11.99 -12.89 9.31
C TYR A 117 -12.90 -14.12 9.18
N ARG A 118 -12.34 -15.29 8.80
CA ARG A 118 -13.08 -16.56 8.72
C ARG A 118 -13.59 -17.00 10.09
N LYS A 119 -12.81 -16.76 11.16
CA LYS A 119 -13.19 -17.01 12.56
C LYS A 119 -14.15 -15.96 13.13
N GLY A 120 -14.61 -15.00 12.33
CA GLY A 120 -15.56 -13.96 12.74
C GLY A 120 -14.94 -12.82 13.57
N LEU A 121 -13.62 -12.83 13.75
CA LEU A 121 -12.88 -11.79 14.45
C LEU A 121 -12.42 -10.71 13.46
N THR A 122 -12.22 -9.49 13.95
CA THR A 122 -11.55 -8.45 13.16
C THR A 122 -10.03 -8.55 13.31
N PRO A 123 -9.24 -8.17 12.28
CA PRO A 123 -7.78 -8.08 12.37
C PRO A 123 -7.25 -7.24 13.54
N TYR A 124 -8.06 -6.31 14.05
CA TYR A 124 -7.70 -5.44 15.16
C TYR A 124 -7.95 -6.10 16.53
N GLU A 125 -8.95 -6.96 16.63
CA GLU A 125 -9.25 -7.76 17.83
C GLU A 125 -8.21 -8.87 18.05
N MET A 126 -7.60 -9.36 16.97
CA MET A 126 -6.47 -10.30 17.07
C MET A 126 -5.28 -9.70 17.82
N ILE A 127 -5.01 -8.40 17.67
CA ILE A 127 -3.82 -7.78 18.25
C ILE A 127 -4.04 -7.55 19.74
N GLN A 128 -3.38 -8.33 20.59
CA GLN A 128 -3.52 -8.27 22.05
C GLN A 128 -2.54 -7.28 22.67
N SER A 129 -1.32 -7.19 22.11
CA SER A 129 -0.27 -6.35 22.66
C SER A 129 -0.61 -4.85 22.55
N LYS A 130 -0.39 -4.09 23.63
CA LYS A 130 -0.64 -2.63 23.66
C LYS A 130 0.18 -1.90 22.59
N VAL A 131 1.45 -2.29 22.45
CA VAL A 131 2.37 -1.76 21.43
C VAL A 131 1.90 -2.15 20.02
N GLY A 132 1.46 -3.39 19.82
CA GLY A 132 0.88 -3.83 18.55
C GLY A 132 -0.35 -3.01 18.15
N LYS A 133 -1.26 -2.71 19.08
CA LYS A 133 -2.43 -1.87 18.81
C LYS A 133 -2.05 -0.46 18.35
N ILE A 134 -1.03 0.14 18.96
CA ILE A 134 -0.54 1.47 18.57
C ILE A 134 0.09 1.42 17.17
N ILE A 135 0.94 0.42 16.90
CA ILE A 135 1.70 0.31 15.65
C ILE A 135 0.81 -0.12 14.47
N VAL A 136 -0.10 -1.05 14.68
CA VAL A 136 -0.88 -1.69 13.60
C VAL A 136 -2.27 -1.08 13.49
N SER A 137 -2.98 -0.94 14.61
CA SER A 137 -4.42 -0.61 14.64
C SER A 137 -4.71 0.89 14.62
N SER A 138 -3.78 1.72 15.12
CA SER A 138 -3.98 3.17 15.18
C SER A 138 -4.19 3.80 13.79
N HIS A 139 -5.16 4.72 13.72
CA HIS A 139 -5.38 5.55 12.52
C HIS A 139 -4.16 6.43 12.22
N ILE A 140 -3.49 6.93 13.27
CA ILE A 140 -2.31 7.79 13.14
C ILE A 140 -1.15 7.00 12.52
N SER A 141 -0.84 5.81 13.04
CA SER A 141 0.25 4.98 12.49
C SER A 141 0.01 4.59 11.03
N ARG A 142 -1.25 4.29 10.66
CA ARG A 142 -1.64 4.05 9.27
C ARG A 142 -1.40 5.27 8.38
N GLY A 143 -1.83 6.44 8.83
CA GLY A 143 -1.62 7.70 8.11
C GLY A 143 -0.14 8.03 7.92
N ILE A 144 0.66 7.94 8.98
CA ILE A 144 2.12 8.17 8.91
C ILE A 144 2.76 7.23 7.90
N TYR A 145 2.43 5.94 7.95
CA TYR A 145 2.98 4.96 7.01
C TYR A 145 2.55 5.23 5.55
N ALA A 146 1.30 5.63 5.32
CA ALA A 146 0.82 6.00 3.99
C ALA A 146 1.55 7.24 3.44
N VAL A 147 1.66 8.29 4.26
CA VAL A 147 2.37 9.54 3.91
C VAL A 147 3.85 9.27 3.64
N LEU A 148 4.51 8.46 4.48
CA LEU A 148 5.91 8.10 4.29
C LEU A 148 6.13 7.41 2.94
N LYS A 149 5.28 6.45 2.56
CA LYS A 149 5.37 5.78 1.27
C LYS A 149 5.12 6.73 0.11
N ALA A 150 4.03 7.51 0.17
CA ALA A 150 3.70 8.48 -0.87
C ALA A 150 4.85 9.46 -1.10
N PHE A 151 5.43 9.99 -0.01
CA PHE A 151 6.61 10.84 -0.07
C PHE A 151 7.82 10.12 -0.64
N THR A 152 8.09 8.88 -0.22
CA THR A 152 9.21 8.07 -0.71
C THR A 152 9.12 7.87 -2.23
N PHE A 153 7.98 7.44 -2.75
CA PHE A 153 7.80 7.21 -4.19
C PHE A 153 7.92 8.51 -4.99
N CYS A 154 7.28 9.60 -4.53
CA CYS A 154 7.42 10.90 -5.18
C CYS A 154 8.87 11.38 -5.19
N TYR A 155 9.58 11.25 -4.05
CA TYR A 155 10.96 11.72 -3.91
C TYR A 155 11.91 10.92 -4.79
N VAL A 156 11.84 9.59 -4.73
CA VAL A 156 12.69 8.69 -5.51
C VAL A 156 12.55 8.96 -7.00
N LEU A 157 11.32 9.11 -7.50
CA LEU A 157 11.08 9.40 -8.90
C LEU A 157 11.41 10.86 -9.28
N ALA A 158 11.49 11.77 -8.30
CA ALA A 158 11.94 13.13 -8.51
C ALA A 158 13.46 13.24 -8.71
N VAL A 159 14.25 12.27 -8.23
CA VAL A 159 15.72 12.26 -8.41
C VAL A 159 16.09 12.34 -9.90
N PRO A 160 15.65 11.42 -10.79
CA PRO A 160 15.98 11.52 -12.21
C PRO A 160 15.19 12.62 -12.93
N ALA A 161 13.98 12.95 -12.47
CA ALA A 161 13.11 13.93 -13.14
C ALA A 161 13.52 15.41 -12.92
N PHE A 162 14.04 15.72 -11.73
CA PHE A 162 14.33 17.08 -11.28
C PHE A 162 15.76 17.27 -10.76
N GLY A 163 16.55 16.21 -10.61
CA GLY A 163 17.91 16.30 -10.08
C GLY A 163 17.96 16.64 -8.60
N VAL A 164 16.94 16.24 -7.82
CA VAL A 164 16.97 16.42 -6.36
C VAL A 164 18.05 15.53 -5.72
N PRO A 165 18.57 15.87 -4.53
CA PRO A 165 19.71 15.16 -3.96
C PRO A 165 19.45 13.67 -3.71
N GLU A 166 20.18 12.81 -4.42
CA GLU A 166 19.98 11.35 -4.38
C GLU A 166 20.22 10.74 -3.00
N ILE A 167 21.03 11.38 -2.15
CA ILE A 167 21.38 10.89 -0.80
C ILE A 167 20.17 10.56 0.09
N TRP A 168 19.03 11.22 -0.12
CA TRP A 168 17.81 10.99 0.66
C TRP A 168 16.98 9.81 0.18
N ALA A 169 17.12 9.40 -1.10
CA ALA A 169 16.37 8.29 -1.67
C ALA A 169 16.54 6.96 -0.87
N PRO A 170 17.78 6.47 -0.62
CA PRO A 170 17.95 5.23 0.14
C PRO A 170 17.46 5.35 1.58
N ILE A 171 17.57 6.53 2.21
CA ILE A 171 17.09 6.78 3.57
C ILE A 171 15.57 6.59 3.64
N LEU A 172 14.83 7.16 2.68
CA LEU A 172 13.37 7.04 2.60
C LEU A 172 12.92 5.62 2.27
N VAL A 173 13.63 4.95 1.36
CA VAL A 173 13.39 3.54 1.02
C VAL A 173 13.57 2.64 2.24
N TYR A 174 14.67 2.79 2.98
CA TYR A 174 14.92 1.98 4.17
C TYR A 174 14.00 2.34 5.33
N ALA A 175 13.67 3.62 5.53
CA ALA A 175 12.67 4.02 6.52
C ALA A 175 11.31 3.37 6.25
N SER A 176 10.86 3.39 4.99
CA SER A 176 9.62 2.72 4.57
C SER A 176 9.67 1.21 4.78
N THR A 177 10.80 0.58 4.45
CA THR A 177 11.01 -0.86 4.63
C THR A 177 11.04 -1.27 6.10
N ILE A 178 11.74 -0.52 6.95
CA ILE A 178 11.78 -0.75 8.40
C ILE A 178 10.39 -0.60 8.99
N TYR A 179 9.65 0.46 8.64
CA TYR A 179 8.27 0.65 9.11
C TYR A 179 7.38 -0.52 8.65
N CYS A 180 7.53 -0.97 7.39
CA CYS A 180 6.83 -2.14 6.84
C CYS A 180 7.06 -3.41 7.69
N ILE A 181 8.31 -3.68 8.08
CA ILE A 181 8.68 -4.83 8.94
C ILE A 181 8.09 -4.66 10.34
N VAL A 182 8.31 -3.49 10.97
CA VAL A 182 7.84 -3.19 12.33
C VAL A 182 6.32 -3.36 12.47
N ARG A 183 5.54 -2.99 11.45
CA ARG A 183 4.09 -3.21 11.45
C ARG A 183 3.68 -4.67 11.21
N GLY A 184 4.53 -5.47 10.57
CA GLY A 184 4.29 -6.89 10.35
C GLY A 184 4.46 -7.72 11.61
N ILE A 185 5.42 -7.35 12.47
CA ILE A 185 5.80 -8.12 13.68
C ILE A 185 4.58 -8.42 14.58
N PRO A 186 3.75 -7.45 15.00
CA PRO A 186 2.63 -7.74 15.90
C PRO A 186 1.58 -8.66 15.27
N VAL A 187 1.37 -8.56 13.96
CA VAL A 187 0.42 -9.42 13.23
C VAL A 187 0.86 -10.88 13.29
N ILE A 188 2.16 -11.13 13.07
CA ILE A 188 2.72 -12.49 13.07
C ILE A 188 2.86 -13.03 14.50
N ALA A 189 3.28 -12.19 15.44
CA ALA A 189 3.44 -12.59 16.83
C ALA A 189 2.09 -12.99 17.46
N ASP A 190 1.06 -12.16 17.28
CA ASP A 190 -0.25 -12.39 17.88
C ASP A 190 -1.07 -13.44 17.11
N ALA A 191 -0.68 -13.80 15.88
CA ALA A 191 -1.31 -14.89 15.12
C ALA A 191 -1.26 -16.24 15.85
N ARG A 192 -0.19 -16.50 16.62
CA ARG A 192 -0.04 -17.76 17.37
C ARG A 192 -1.21 -18.04 18.31
N HIS A 193 -1.78 -16.99 18.91
CA HIS A 193 -2.92 -17.12 19.81
C HIS A 193 -4.23 -17.46 19.09
N VAL A 194 -4.37 -17.03 17.83
CA VAL A 194 -5.56 -17.33 17.01
C VAL A 194 -5.51 -18.75 16.45
N PHE A 195 -4.31 -19.31 16.27
CA PHE A 195 -4.09 -20.62 15.66
C PHE A 195 -3.75 -21.74 16.65
N SER A 196 -3.51 -21.43 17.93
CA SER A 196 -3.21 -22.45 18.94
C SER A 196 -4.38 -23.36 19.31
N GLU A 197 -5.61 -23.04 18.87
CA GLU A 197 -6.82 -23.80 19.22
C GLU A 197 -7.23 -24.86 18.18
N GLU A 198 -6.64 -24.88 16.99
CA GLU A 198 -6.91 -25.90 15.98
C GLU A 198 -5.91 -27.06 16.12
N LYS A 199 -6.23 -28.03 16.99
CA LYS A 199 -5.72 -29.39 16.77
C LYS A 199 -6.39 -29.92 15.51
N ILE A 200 -5.58 -30.23 14.51
CA ILE A 200 -6.03 -30.98 13.32
C ILE A 200 -6.28 -32.40 13.83
N GLU A 201 -7.55 -32.83 13.88
CA GLU A 201 -7.94 -34.24 14.01
C GLU A 201 -7.60 -35.03 12.75
#